data_AF-A0A6P0WXZ2-F1
#
_entry.id   AF-A0A6P0WXZ2-F1
#
_cell.length_a   1.000
_cell.length_b   1.000
_cell.length_c   1.000
_cell.angle_alpha   90.00
_cell.angle_beta   90.00
_cell.angle_gamma   90.00
#
_symmetry.space_group_name_H-M   'P 1'
#
loop_
_entity.id
_entity.type
_entity.pdbx_description
1 polymer ?
#
loop_
_entity_poly.entity_id
_entity_poly.type
_entity_poly.pdbx_seq_one_letter_code
_entity_poly.pdbx_strand_id
1 'polypeptide(L)'
;MSQEPNYENLYSFLSGEFAEADFEGKSDTEIVLGGTNPELAQWHRTIIAEGRLALASPSFPWENIGDYANRHFVTEEAARTWLTQILNLLESSVEQLS
;
A
#
# COMPACT_ATOMS: atom_id res chain seq x y z
N MET A 1 -15.84 8.35 21.64
CA MET A 1 -14.99 9.16 20.75
C MET A 1 -14.52 8.23 19.66
N SER A 2 -14.93 8.45 18.42
CA SER A 2 -14.45 7.65 17.29
C SER A 2 -12.99 8.02 17.09
N GLN A 3 -12.06 7.11 17.38
CA GLN A 3 -10.68 7.29 16.91
C GLN A 3 -10.75 7.31 15.38
N GLU A 4 -10.24 8.37 14.78
CA GLU A 4 -10.02 8.40 13.34
C GLU A 4 -9.07 7.24 12.98
N PRO A 5 -9.28 6.56 11.85
CA PRO A 5 -8.38 5.48 11.45
C PRO A 5 -6.95 6.03 11.29
N ASN A 6 -5.97 5.34 11.88
CA ASN A 6 -4.54 5.63 11.64
C ASN A 6 -4.05 4.78 10.46
N TYR A 7 -3.34 5.41 9.52
CA TYR A 7 -2.80 4.80 8.30
C TYR A 7 -1.27 4.84 8.25
N GLU A 8 -0.61 4.96 9.40
CA GLU A 8 0.84 5.15 9.52
C GLU A 8 1.66 4.03 8.87
N ASN A 9 1.22 2.77 8.97
CA ASN A 9 1.94 1.66 8.35
C ASN A 9 1.74 1.66 6.84
N LEU A 10 0.52 1.95 6.38
CA LEU A 10 0.23 2.13 4.97
C LEU A 10 1.09 3.23 4.36
N TYR A 11 1.15 4.41 4.99
CA TYR A 11 1.96 5.53 4.49
C TYR A 11 3.45 5.22 4.53
N SER A 12 3.92 4.59 5.60
CA SER A 12 5.32 4.15 5.72
C SER A 12 5.68 3.15 4.60
N PHE A 13 4.80 2.19 4.32
CA PHE A 13 4.97 1.23 3.22
C PHE A 13 4.99 1.90 1.84
N LEU A 14 4.04 2.81 1.56
CA LEU A 14 4.01 3.54 0.29
C LEU A 14 5.28 4.36 0.08
N SER A 15 5.74 5.08 1.11
CA SER A 15 6.97 5.87 1.04
C SER A 15 8.26 5.06 1.02
N GLY A 16 8.32 3.94 1.73
CA GLY A 16 9.52 3.12 1.82
C GLY A 16 9.75 2.28 0.58
N GLU A 17 8.68 1.70 0.03
CA GLU A 17 8.77 0.72 -1.04
C GLU A 17 8.59 1.33 -2.44
N PHE A 18 7.79 2.40 -2.57
CA PHE A 18 7.42 2.94 -3.89
C PHE A 18 8.00 4.32 -4.20
N ALA A 19 8.44 5.10 -3.22
CA ALA A 19 8.89 6.47 -3.49
C ALA A 19 10.06 6.57 -4.48
N GLU A 20 10.90 5.53 -4.56
CA GLU A 20 12.06 5.45 -5.44
C GLU A 20 11.89 4.43 -6.60
N ALA A 21 10.69 3.86 -6.76
CA ALA A 21 10.42 2.78 -7.72
C ALA A 21 10.84 3.13 -9.16
N ASP A 22 10.57 4.36 -9.59
CA ASP A 22 10.90 4.85 -10.93
C ASP A 22 12.42 5.00 -11.15
N PHE A 23 13.21 5.22 -10.09
CA PHE A 23 14.67 5.26 -10.19
C PHE A 23 15.29 3.87 -10.29
N GLU A 24 14.67 2.87 -9.67
CA GLU A 24 15.17 1.49 -9.68
C GLU A 24 14.73 0.68 -10.90
N GLY A 25 13.76 1.18 -11.67
CA GLY A 25 13.22 0.51 -12.86
C GLY A 25 12.47 -0.79 -12.53
N LYS A 26 12.06 -0.97 -11.27
CA LYS A 26 11.33 -2.14 -10.79
C LYS A 26 9.84 -2.00 -11.06
N SER A 27 9.20 -3.12 -11.39
CA SER A 27 7.74 -3.19 -11.42
C SER A 27 7.16 -3.25 -10.00
N ASP A 28 5.89 -2.86 -9.87
CA ASP A 28 5.15 -2.94 -8.60
C ASP A 28 5.17 -4.34 -7.99
N THR A 29 5.07 -5.36 -8.84
CA THR A 29 5.16 -6.76 -8.41
C THR A 29 6.52 -7.08 -7.82
N GLU A 30 7.61 -6.62 -8.42
CA GLU A 30 8.97 -6.86 -7.92
C GLU A 30 9.22 -6.17 -6.58
N ILE A 31 8.67 -4.97 -6.39
CA ILE A 31 8.73 -4.24 -5.13
C ILE A 31 8.01 -5.02 -4.03
N VAL A 32 6.75 -5.37 -4.26
CA VAL A 32 5.92 -6.07 -3.27
C VAL A 32 6.51 -7.44 -2.92
N LEU A 33 6.94 -8.22 -3.92
CA LEU A 33 7.51 -9.55 -3.68
C LEU A 33 8.90 -9.50 -3.05
N GLY A 34 9.70 -8.48 -3.38
CA GLY A 34 11.04 -8.29 -2.81
C GLY A 34 11.03 -7.92 -1.33
N GLY A 35 10.01 -7.20 -0.86
CA GLY A 35 9.84 -6.82 0.54
C GLY A 35 9.24 -7.92 1.43
N THR A 36 8.59 -8.94 0.86
CA THR A 36 7.89 -9.98 1.64
C THR A 36 8.82 -11.05 2.21
N ASN A 37 8.87 -11.14 3.55
CA ASN A 37 9.53 -12.21 4.29
C ASN A 37 8.76 -12.56 5.58
N PRO A 38 9.02 -13.73 6.21
CA PRO A 38 8.27 -14.16 7.39
C PRO A 38 8.34 -13.22 8.60
N GLU A 39 9.46 -12.53 8.80
CA GLU A 39 9.65 -11.60 9.93
C GLU A 39 8.75 -10.37 9.81
N LEU A 40 8.46 -9.95 8.57
CA LEU A 40 7.59 -8.81 8.26
C LEU A 40 6.12 -9.18 8.05
N ALA A 41 5.74 -10.46 8.11
CA ALA A 41 4.39 -10.90 7.81
C ALA A 41 3.30 -10.20 8.65
N GLN A 42 3.55 -9.95 9.94
CA GLN A 42 2.61 -9.23 10.79
C GLN A 42 2.47 -7.74 10.42
N TRP A 43 3.57 -7.12 10.01
CA TRP A 43 3.55 -5.74 9.54
C TRP A 43 2.77 -5.62 8.23
N HIS A 44 3.00 -6.52 7.27
CA HIS A 44 2.22 -6.58 6.03
C HIS A 44 0.73 -6.79 6.26
N ARG A 45 0.33 -7.66 7.21
CA ARG A 45 -1.10 -7.79 7.58
C ARG A 45 -1.70 -6.49 8.11
N THR A 46 -0.91 -5.70 8.83
CA THR A 46 -1.34 -4.38 9.33
C THR A 46 -1.51 -3.39 8.19
N ILE A 47 -0.56 -3.34 7.25
CA ILE A 47 -0.66 -2.54 6.01
C ILE A 47 -1.91 -2.92 5.21
N ILE A 48 -2.18 -4.22 5.04
CA ILE A 48 -3.37 -4.71 4.33
C ILE A 48 -4.63 -4.20 5.03
N ALA A 49 -4.74 -4.35 6.35
CA ALA A 49 -5.90 -3.90 7.11
C ALA A 49 -6.12 -2.38 6.97
N GLU A 50 -5.07 -1.56 7.13
CA GLU A 50 -5.12 -0.11 6.96
C GLU A 50 -5.50 0.30 5.53
N GLY A 51 -4.92 -0.36 4.53
CA GLY A 51 -5.23 -0.14 3.12
C GLY A 51 -6.68 -0.48 2.76
N ARG A 52 -7.22 -1.58 3.29
CA ARG A 52 -8.64 -1.93 3.10
C ARG A 52 -9.57 -0.94 3.78
N LEU A 53 -9.21 -0.43 4.96
CA LEU A 53 -9.96 0.64 5.64
C LEU A 53 -9.95 1.95 4.83
N ALA A 54 -8.82 2.32 4.24
CA ALA A 54 -8.70 3.49 3.36
C ALA A 54 -9.59 3.33 2.11
N LEU A 55 -9.54 2.17 1.46
CA LEU A 55 -10.36 1.87 0.27
C LEU A 55 -11.86 1.86 0.56
N ALA A 56 -12.27 1.40 1.75
CA ALA A 56 -13.67 1.38 2.16
C ALA A 56 -14.22 2.75 2.60
N SER A 57 -13.35 3.73 2.87
CA SER A 57 -13.73 5.06 3.32
C SER A 57 -13.84 6.03 2.13
N PRO A 58 -15.05 6.57 1.84
CA PRO A 58 -15.22 7.59 0.81
C PRO A 58 -14.57 8.93 1.17
N SER A 59 -14.32 9.18 2.46
CA SER A 59 -13.69 10.40 2.95
C SER A 59 -12.16 10.29 3.08
N PHE A 60 -11.58 9.16 2.73
CA PHE A 60 -10.13 9.00 2.72
C PHE A 60 -9.52 9.91 1.63
N PRO A 61 -8.51 10.74 1.95
CA PRO A 61 -7.82 11.59 0.98
C PRO A 61 -6.99 10.72 0.03
N TRP A 62 -7.53 10.44 -1.15
CA TRP A 62 -6.90 9.54 -2.12
C TRP A 62 -5.57 10.08 -2.64
N GLU A 63 -5.37 11.40 -2.60
CA GLU A 63 -4.14 12.08 -2.99
C GLU A 63 -2.94 11.57 -2.18
N ASN A 64 -3.14 11.22 -0.91
CA ASN A 64 -2.09 10.65 -0.06
C ASN A 64 -1.54 9.33 -0.62
N ILE A 65 -2.30 8.57 -1.42
CA ILE A 65 -1.77 7.36 -2.08
C ILE A 65 -0.63 7.75 -3.02
N GLY A 66 -0.85 8.80 -3.82
CA GLY A 66 0.14 9.32 -4.76
C GLY A 66 1.30 10.00 -4.08
N ASP A 67 1.02 10.88 -3.12
CA ASP A 67 2.05 11.68 -2.44
C ASP A 67 3.06 10.79 -1.71
N TYR A 68 2.60 9.77 -0.99
CA TYR A 68 3.49 8.86 -0.28
C TYR A 68 4.17 7.86 -1.21
N ALA A 69 3.51 7.40 -2.28
CA ALA A 69 4.13 6.49 -3.25
C ALA A 69 5.01 7.20 -4.28
N ASN A 70 5.18 8.52 -4.19
CA ASN A 70 5.80 9.37 -5.22
C ASN A 70 5.22 9.11 -6.62
N ARG A 71 3.90 8.96 -6.72
CA ARG A 71 3.19 8.64 -7.95
C ARG A 71 2.13 9.67 -8.28
N HIS A 72 2.04 10.01 -9.55
CA HIS A 72 1.00 10.90 -10.03
C HIS A 72 -0.23 10.12 -10.52
N PHE A 73 -1.39 10.37 -9.88
CA PHE A 73 -2.69 9.86 -10.32
C PHE A 73 -3.57 11.01 -10.77
N VAL A 74 -4.21 10.85 -11.94
CA VAL A 74 -5.11 11.86 -12.52
C VAL A 74 -6.50 11.82 -11.87
N THR A 75 -6.91 10.66 -11.35
CA THR A 75 -8.23 10.45 -10.76
C THR A 75 -8.16 9.63 -9.47
N GLU A 76 -9.13 9.87 -8.58
CA GLU A 76 -9.33 9.05 -7.38
C GLU A 76 -9.49 7.56 -7.73
N GLU A 77 -10.25 7.26 -8.77
CA GLU A 77 -10.46 5.88 -9.25
C GLU A 77 -9.13 5.20 -9.62
N ALA A 78 -8.23 5.91 -10.30
CA ALA A 78 -6.92 5.39 -10.66
C ALA A 78 -6.08 5.09 -9.41
N ALA A 79 -6.03 6.01 -8.45
CA ALA A 79 -5.30 5.81 -7.20
C ALA A 79 -5.84 4.64 -6.37
N ARG A 80 -7.17 4.54 -6.23
CA ARG A 80 -7.83 3.44 -5.51
C ARG A 80 -7.66 2.09 -6.22
N THR A 81 -7.72 2.08 -7.54
CA THR A 81 -7.51 0.87 -8.35
C THR A 81 -6.07 0.37 -8.18
N TRP A 82 -5.10 1.28 -8.28
CA TRP A 82 -3.70 0.94 -8.07
C TRP A 82 -3.45 0.40 -6.66
N LEU A 83 -3.93 1.09 -5.61
CA LEU A 83 -3.79 0.62 -4.24
C LEU A 83 -4.42 -0.76 -4.04
N THR A 84 -5.58 -1.01 -4.64
CA THR A 84 -6.23 -2.33 -4.60
C THR A 84 -5.34 -3.42 -5.18
N GLN A 85 -4.67 -3.16 -6.31
CA GLN A 85 -3.75 -4.10 -6.94
C GLN A 85 -2.54 -4.40 -6.04
N ILE A 86 -1.92 -3.37 -5.46
CA ILE A 86 -0.80 -3.53 -4.53
C ILE A 86 -1.19 -4.39 -3.32
N LEU A 87 -2.34 -4.10 -2.71
CA LEU A 87 -2.82 -4.85 -1.55
C LEU A 87 -3.13 -6.31 -1.91
N ASN A 88 -3.70 -6.58 -3.08
CA ASN A 88 -3.95 -7.95 -3.53
C ASN A 88 -2.64 -8.74 -3.74
N LEU A 89 -1.61 -8.10 -4.29
CA LEU A 89 -0.28 -8.70 -4.44
C LEU A 89 0.34 -8.99 -3.07
N LEU A 90 0.26 -8.03 -2.15
CA LEU A 90 0.82 -8.17 -0.80
C LEU A 90 0.10 -9.28 -0.01
N GLU A 91 -1.23 -9.33 -0.07
CA GLU A 91 -2.05 -10.36 0.55
C GLU A 91 -1.70 -11.75 0.01
N SER A 92 -1.64 -11.90 -1.31
CA SER A 92 -1.24 -13.16 -1.95
C SER A 92 0.17 -13.61 -1.57
N SER A 93 1.09 -12.67 -1.38
CA SER A 93 2.47 -12.99 -0.98
C SER A 93 2.54 -13.40 0.50
N VAL A 94 1.84 -12.70 1.38
CA VAL A 94 1.78 -13.02 2.82
C VAL A 94 1.13 -14.38 3.08
N GLU A 95 0.08 -14.75 2.33
CA GLU A 95 -0.58 -16.06 2.45
C GLU A 95 0.37 -17.21 2.12
N GLN A 96 1.31 -17.02 1.19
CA GLN A 96 2.31 -18.03 0.82
C GLN A 96 3.41 -18.22 1.88
N LEU A 97 3.53 -17.31 2.87
CA LEU A 97 4.50 -17.40 3.96
C LEU A 97 3.96 -18.13 5.20
N SER A 98 2.65 -18.41 5.24
CA SER A 98 1.93 -19.12 6.32
C SER A 98 1.93 -20.63 6.13
#